data_AF-A0A932KVC5-F1
#
_entry.id   AF-A0A932KVC5-F1
#
_cell.length_a   1.000
_cell.length_b   1.000
_cell.length_c   1.000
_cell.angle_alpha   90.00
_cell.angle_beta   90.00
_cell.angle_gamma   90.00
#
_symmetry.space_group_name_H-M   'P 1'
#
loop_
_entity.id
_entity.type
_entity.pdbx_description
1 polymer ?
#
loop_
_entity_poly.entity_id
_entity_poly.type
_entity_poly.pdbx_seq_one_letter_code
_entity_poly.pdbx_strand_id
1 'polypeptide(L)'
;MTHISQALFAGDRAPSLRPGSDEHKHAFCRMLLDTFDPYKPVVIAWPQLDPDALKRLTGLPFWDVAMQTEGFASARVQRLADTIEDPLLKEAVSLNAFEEARHKNVLEHMVRSYGIALKEEPPCHAEKDAEWSFLRTGYGECFDSFFAFGLFELARRSGFFPKELMEVFEPVVREEGRHILFFVNWVAWTAAHKSLPGRVWFRLRCLAALAVNAVGRLGVVGDAGASDNFVAAGGESFTGDFNVREFLELCLSENDRRMAPYDGRLLRPVLIPNLIRLFLRFMPKKQ
;
A
#
# COMPACT_ATOMS: atom_id res chain seq x y z
N MET A 1 -30.29 -42.40 -28.18
CA MET A 1 -30.10 -42.83 -26.78
C MET A 1 -28.70 -43.42 -26.74
N THR A 2 -27.65 -42.75 -26.27
CA THR A 2 -27.47 -42.23 -24.91
C THR A 2 -26.41 -41.11 -24.95
N HIS A 3 -26.86 -39.86 -24.88
CA HIS A 3 -26.02 -38.66 -24.74
C HIS A 3 -26.45 -37.93 -23.48
N ILE A 4 -26.28 -38.55 -22.31
CA ILE A 4 -26.46 -37.88 -21.01
C ILE A 4 -25.52 -38.58 -20.03
N SER A 5 -24.47 -37.87 -19.57
CA SER A 5 -23.87 -37.98 -18.23
C SER A 5 -22.37 -37.62 -18.19
N GLN A 6 -22.00 -36.39 -18.58
CA GLN A 6 -20.76 -35.76 -18.10
C GLN A 6 -20.94 -34.29 -17.66
N ALA A 7 -22.17 -33.79 -17.61
CA ALA A 7 -22.46 -32.39 -17.28
C ALA A 7 -22.94 -32.16 -15.82
N LEU A 8 -22.79 -33.14 -14.92
CA LEU A 8 -23.36 -33.06 -13.55
C LEU A 8 -22.34 -32.91 -12.42
N PHE A 9 -21.03 -32.78 -12.70
CA PHE A 9 -20.01 -32.58 -11.65
C PHE A 9 -18.95 -31.49 -11.94
N ALA A 10 -19.08 -30.73 -13.02
CA ALA A 10 -18.25 -29.55 -13.25
C ALA A 10 -18.94 -28.32 -12.65
N GLY A 11 -18.93 -28.22 -11.32
CA GLY A 11 -18.92 -26.89 -10.73
C GLY A 11 -17.54 -26.33 -11.03
N ASP A 12 -17.42 -25.45 -12.01
CA ASP A 12 -16.18 -24.74 -12.36
C ASP A 12 -15.72 -23.88 -11.18
N ARG A 13 -15.18 -24.54 -10.14
CA ARG A 13 -14.23 -23.90 -9.24
C ARG A 13 -12.97 -23.75 -10.08
N ALA A 14 -12.71 -22.53 -10.53
CA ALA A 14 -11.41 -22.18 -11.08
C ALA A 14 -10.32 -22.83 -10.20
N PRO A 15 -9.39 -23.61 -10.77
CA PRO A 15 -8.42 -24.34 -9.97
C PRO A 15 -7.71 -23.37 -9.03
N SER A 16 -7.62 -23.77 -7.75
CA SER A 16 -6.97 -22.96 -6.72
C SER A 16 -5.52 -22.71 -7.11
N LEU A 17 -5.12 -21.45 -7.16
CA LEU A 17 -3.75 -21.06 -7.45
C LEU A 17 -2.86 -21.49 -6.28
N ARG A 18 -1.92 -22.41 -6.50
CA ARG A 18 -1.04 -22.92 -5.44
C ARG A 18 0.03 -21.88 -5.10
N PRO A 19 0.08 -21.33 -3.87
CA PRO A 19 1.10 -20.37 -3.51
C PRO A 19 2.50 -20.93 -3.71
N GLY A 20 3.33 -20.16 -4.42
CA GLY A 20 4.69 -20.54 -4.79
C GLY A 20 4.82 -21.46 -6.00
N SER A 21 3.76 -21.72 -6.77
CA SER A 21 3.93 -22.31 -8.10
C SER A 21 4.33 -21.27 -9.16
N ASP A 22 4.71 -21.72 -10.36
CA ASP A 22 4.97 -20.82 -11.48
C ASP A 22 3.70 -20.14 -11.99
N GLU A 23 2.54 -20.81 -11.94
CA GLU A 23 1.25 -20.17 -12.24
C GLU A 23 0.95 -19.05 -11.24
N HIS A 24 1.27 -19.25 -9.96
CA HIS A 24 1.15 -18.22 -8.95
C HIS A 24 2.06 -17.03 -9.23
N LYS A 25 3.35 -17.29 -9.54
CA LYS A 25 4.30 -16.27 -9.97
C LYS A 25 3.79 -15.45 -11.13
N HIS A 26 3.35 -16.13 -12.19
CA HIS A 26 2.78 -15.49 -13.37
C HIS A 26 1.57 -14.63 -13.01
N ALA A 27 0.64 -15.14 -12.19
CA ALA A 27 -0.57 -14.43 -11.85
C ALA A 27 -0.30 -13.10 -11.11
N PHE A 28 0.55 -13.09 -10.07
CA PHE A 28 0.79 -11.84 -9.34
C PHE A 28 1.73 -10.87 -10.09
N CYS A 29 2.67 -11.38 -10.89
CA CYS A 29 3.49 -10.52 -11.74
C CYS A 29 2.65 -9.87 -12.85
N ARG A 30 1.83 -10.65 -13.54
CA ARG A 30 0.91 -10.15 -14.58
C ARG A 30 -0.15 -9.23 -14.02
N MET A 31 -0.66 -9.47 -12.81
CA MET A 31 -1.55 -8.52 -12.14
C MET A 31 -0.93 -7.12 -12.08
N LEU A 32 0.34 -7.02 -11.67
CA LEU A 32 1.05 -5.74 -11.60
C LEU A 32 1.35 -5.17 -12.99
N LEU A 33 1.87 -5.98 -13.92
CA LEU A 33 2.24 -5.50 -15.26
C LEU A 33 1.02 -5.10 -16.10
N ASP A 34 -0.02 -5.92 -16.11
CA ASP A 34 -1.16 -5.76 -17.03
C ASP A 34 -2.15 -4.68 -16.55
N THR A 35 -2.14 -4.33 -15.26
CA THR A 35 -2.99 -3.25 -14.71
C THR A 35 -2.24 -1.91 -14.56
N PHE A 36 -1.05 -1.78 -15.17
CA PHE A 36 -0.24 -0.56 -15.15
C PHE A 36 -1.01 0.62 -15.77
N ASP A 37 -1.02 1.76 -15.07
CA ASP A 37 -1.61 3.00 -15.53
C ASP A 37 -0.51 4.02 -15.87
N PRO A 38 -0.26 4.35 -17.16
CA PRO A 38 0.85 5.20 -17.60
C PRO A 38 0.58 6.71 -17.46
N TYR A 39 -0.21 7.16 -16.48
CA TYR A 39 -0.38 8.60 -16.24
C TYR A 39 0.95 9.28 -15.89
N LYS A 40 1.04 10.58 -16.22
CA LYS A 40 2.28 11.36 -16.14
C LYS A 40 2.14 12.49 -15.12
N PRO A 41 2.92 12.52 -14.03
CA PRO A 41 2.82 13.58 -13.02
C PRO A 41 2.98 15.00 -13.57
N VAL A 42 3.88 15.17 -14.55
CA VAL A 42 4.23 16.48 -15.12
C VAL A 42 3.08 17.15 -15.88
N VAL A 43 2.07 16.40 -16.34
CA VAL A 43 0.92 16.96 -17.08
C VAL A 43 -0.35 17.06 -16.24
N ILE A 44 -0.27 16.76 -14.93
CA ILE A 44 -1.40 16.90 -14.02
C ILE A 44 -1.78 18.39 -13.95
N ALA A 45 -3.03 18.68 -14.31
CA ALA A 45 -3.61 20.00 -14.11
C ALA A 45 -4.05 20.14 -12.65
N TRP A 46 -3.16 20.67 -11.80
CA TRP A 46 -3.45 20.88 -10.39
C TRP A 46 -4.62 21.86 -10.23
N PRO A 47 -5.71 21.46 -9.53
CA PRO A 47 -6.88 22.33 -9.37
C PRO A 47 -6.53 23.54 -8.51
N GLN A 48 -7.15 24.68 -8.81
CA GLN A 48 -7.11 25.83 -7.91
C GLN A 48 -7.90 25.51 -6.65
N LEU A 49 -7.28 25.73 -5.49
CA LEU A 49 -7.90 25.50 -4.20
C LEU A 49 -8.43 26.83 -3.65
N ASP A 50 -9.60 26.79 -3.03
CA ASP A 50 -10.05 27.92 -2.22
C ASP A 50 -9.09 28.17 -1.04
N PRO A 51 -9.08 29.38 -0.46
CA PRO A 51 -8.13 29.74 0.60
C PRO A 51 -8.16 28.79 1.81
N ASP A 52 -9.32 28.26 2.17
CA ASP A 52 -9.44 27.38 3.33
C ASP A 52 -8.90 25.98 3.01
N ALA A 53 -9.21 25.43 1.84
CA ALA A 53 -8.64 24.15 1.39
C ALA A 53 -7.12 24.23 1.20
N LEU A 54 -6.62 25.33 0.63
CA LEU A 54 -5.18 25.56 0.49
C LEU A 54 -4.50 25.60 1.87
N LYS A 55 -5.08 26.37 2.82
CA LYS A 55 -4.56 26.46 4.19
C LYS A 55 -4.51 25.08 4.86
N ARG A 56 -5.58 24.28 4.73
CA ARG A 56 -5.60 22.90 5.24
C ARG A 56 -4.48 22.07 4.61
N LEU A 57 -4.35 22.08 3.29
CA LEU A 57 -3.34 21.30 2.57
C LEU A 57 -1.92 21.69 2.99
N THR A 58 -1.59 22.98 2.97
CA THR A 58 -0.25 23.48 3.31
C THR A 58 0.10 23.33 4.79
N GLY A 59 -0.91 23.22 5.66
CA GLY A 59 -0.74 23.10 7.11
C GLY A 59 -0.48 21.67 7.59
N LEU A 60 -0.61 20.66 6.73
CA LEU A 60 -0.39 19.27 7.11
C LEU A 60 1.10 19.03 7.44
N PRO A 61 1.44 18.51 8.64
CA PRO A 61 2.81 18.48 9.15
C PRO A 61 3.66 17.30 8.63
N PHE A 62 3.19 16.58 7.61
CA PHE A 62 3.80 15.32 7.19
C PHE A 62 4.46 15.35 5.80
N TRP A 63 4.37 16.46 5.05
CA TRP A 63 4.83 16.49 3.66
C TRP A 63 6.31 16.16 3.47
N ASP A 64 7.18 16.64 4.37
CA ASP A 64 8.61 16.29 4.38
C ASP A 64 8.81 14.79 4.49
N VAL A 65 8.05 14.17 5.40
CA VAL A 65 8.21 12.75 5.72
C VAL A 65 7.60 11.88 4.64
N ALA A 66 6.49 12.30 4.02
CA ALA A 66 5.91 11.64 2.84
C ALA A 66 6.91 11.63 1.68
N MET A 67 7.45 12.81 1.31
CA MET A 67 8.47 12.97 0.28
C MET A 67 9.69 12.07 0.48
N GLN A 68 10.20 12.02 1.71
CA GLN A 68 11.32 11.17 2.08
C GLN A 68 10.97 9.68 1.97
N THR A 69 9.76 9.29 2.38
CA THR A 69 9.32 7.90 2.37
C THR A 69 9.21 7.35 0.96
N GLU A 70 8.62 8.10 0.03
CA GLU A 70 8.55 7.71 -1.38
C GLU A 70 9.96 7.55 -1.99
N GLY A 71 10.88 8.46 -1.63
CA GLY A 71 12.27 8.38 -2.05
C GLY A 71 12.97 7.12 -1.54
N PHE A 72 12.69 6.72 -0.30
CA PHE A 72 13.26 5.51 0.29
C PHE A 72 12.59 4.24 -0.22
N ALA A 73 11.28 4.24 -0.43
CA ALA A 73 10.53 3.11 -0.95
C ALA A 73 11.07 2.72 -2.33
N SER A 74 11.05 3.65 -3.29
CA SER A 74 11.57 3.43 -4.65
C SER A 74 13.01 2.90 -4.67
N ALA A 75 13.92 3.49 -3.90
CA ALA A 75 15.31 3.04 -3.83
C ALA A 75 15.46 1.62 -3.25
N ARG A 76 14.62 1.24 -2.28
CA ARG A 76 14.63 -0.11 -1.68
C ARG A 76 14.04 -1.15 -2.61
N VAL A 77 12.93 -0.84 -3.29
CA VAL A 77 12.31 -1.74 -4.27
C VAL A 77 13.24 -1.94 -5.46
N GLN A 78 13.84 -0.87 -5.99
CA GLN A 78 14.80 -0.96 -7.11
C GLN A 78 15.99 -1.86 -6.74
N ARG A 79 16.53 -1.71 -5.52
CA ARG A 79 17.62 -2.56 -5.06
C ARG A 79 17.24 -4.04 -5.02
N LEU A 80 16.01 -4.38 -4.61
CA LEU A 80 15.54 -5.76 -4.71
C LEU A 80 15.50 -6.19 -6.18
N ALA A 81 14.91 -5.39 -7.07
CA ALA A 81 14.83 -5.70 -8.50
C ALA A 81 16.20 -6.03 -9.10
N ASP A 82 17.24 -5.29 -8.71
CA ASP A 82 18.61 -5.49 -9.20
C ASP A 82 19.19 -6.86 -8.80
N THR A 83 18.69 -7.48 -7.74
CA THR A 83 19.14 -8.79 -7.25
C THR A 83 18.35 -9.98 -7.83
N ILE A 84 17.24 -9.73 -8.55
CA ILE A 84 16.37 -10.79 -9.07
C ILE A 84 16.89 -11.31 -10.41
N GLU A 85 17.03 -12.63 -10.52
CA GLU A 85 17.42 -13.32 -11.76
C GLU A 85 16.23 -13.71 -12.65
N ASP A 86 15.09 -14.08 -12.05
CA ASP A 86 13.89 -14.44 -12.81
C ASP A 86 13.37 -13.21 -13.58
N PRO A 87 13.28 -13.27 -14.92
CA PRO A 87 13.05 -12.09 -15.74
C PRO A 87 11.66 -11.47 -15.50
N LEU A 88 10.63 -12.29 -15.28
CA LEU A 88 9.28 -11.80 -15.04
C LEU A 88 9.16 -11.11 -13.68
N LEU A 89 9.76 -11.70 -12.64
CA LEU A 89 9.83 -11.08 -11.33
C LEU A 89 10.63 -9.77 -11.37
N LYS A 90 11.76 -9.76 -12.06
CA LYS A 90 12.59 -8.57 -12.19
C LYS A 90 11.82 -7.43 -12.86
N GLU A 91 11.10 -7.73 -13.94
CA GLU A 91 10.25 -6.77 -14.65
C GLU A 91 9.17 -6.21 -13.73
N ALA A 92 8.43 -7.08 -13.02
CA ALA A 92 7.37 -6.66 -12.11
C ALA A 92 7.90 -5.81 -10.93
N VAL A 93 9.00 -6.20 -10.28
CA VAL A 93 9.59 -5.44 -9.17
C VAL A 93 10.19 -4.11 -9.67
N SER A 94 10.74 -4.09 -10.89
CA SER A 94 11.23 -2.85 -11.51
C SER A 94 10.07 -1.89 -11.83
N LEU A 95 8.93 -2.40 -12.29
CA LEU A 95 7.73 -1.57 -12.46
C LEU A 95 7.23 -1.01 -11.13
N ASN A 96 7.20 -1.83 -10.07
CA ASN A 96 6.86 -1.35 -8.73
C ASN A 96 7.81 -0.21 -8.32
N ALA A 97 9.13 -0.40 -8.42
CA ALA A 97 10.10 0.66 -8.09
C ALA A 97 9.90 1.95 -8.90
N PHE A 98 9.53 1.83 -10.17
CA PHE A 98 9.18 2.97 -11.02
C PHE A 98 7.92 3.69 -10.54
N GLU A 99 6.88 2.94 -10.17
CA GLU A 99 5.62 3.46 -9.61
C GLU A 99 5.87 4.23 -8.31
N GLU A 100 6.64 3.66 -7.37
CA GLU A 100 7.09 4.33 -6.13
C GLU A 100 7.84 5.65 -6.42
N ALA A 101 8.78 5.63 -7.37
CA ALA A 101 9.52 6.83 -7.75
C ALA A 101 8.59 7.89 -8.38
N ARG A 102 7.52 7.43 -9.05
CA ARG A 102 6.51 8.31 -9.63
C ARG A 102 5.62 8.94 -8.57
N HIS A 103 5.34 8.28 -7.45
CA HIS A 103 4.60 8.88 -6.33
C HIS A 103 5.34 10.08 -5.76
N LYS A 104 6.66 9.95 -5.57
CA LYS A 104 7.53 11.09 -5.21
C LYS A 104 7.38 12.24 -6.20
N ASN A 105 7.41 11.96 -7.50
CA ASN A 105 7.24 12.99 -8.53
C ASN A 105 5.87 13.69 -8.44
N VAL A 106 4.79 12.95 -8.16
CA VAL A 106 3.45 13.54 -7.92
C VAL A 106 3.50 14.51 -6.74
N LEU A 107 4.09 14.09 -5.61
CA LEU A 107 4.23 14.93 -4.43
C LEU A 107 5.11 16.17 -4.69
N GLU A 108 6.22 16.05 -5.41
CA GLU A 108 7.05 17.19 -5.79
C GLU A 108 6.27 18.23 -6.60
N HIS A 109 5.48 17.77 -7.58
CA HIS A 109 4.65 18.65 -8.37
C HIS A 109 3.54 19.31 -7.55
N MET A 110 2.94 18.58 -6.60
CA MET A 110 1.95 19.14 -5.67
C MET A 110 2.56 20.27 -4.83
N VAL A 111 3.69 19.98 -4.18
CA VAL A 111 4.40 20.89 -3.28
C VAL A 111 4.76 22.18 -4.01
N ARG A 112 5.29 22.08 -5.24
CA ARG A 112 5.59 23.24 -6.08
C ARG A 112 4.33 24.01 -6.48
N SER A 113 3.26 23.30 -6.84
CA SER A 113 2.02 23.92 -7.32
C SER A 113 1.28 24.71 -6.24
N TYR A 114 1.33 24.24 -4.99
CA TYR A 114 0.66 24.88 -3.86
C TYR A 114 1.58 25.68 -2.93
N GLY A 115 2.88 25.76 -3.24
CA GLY A 115 3.85 26.51 -2.44
C GLY A 115 4.06 25.94 -1.04
N ILE A 116 4.01 24.62 -0.89
CA ILE A 116 4.25 23.93 0.38
C ILE A 116 5.75 24.05 0.71
N ALA A 117 6.06 24.57 1.89
CA ALA A 117 7.44 24.67 2.35
C ALA A 117 7.92 23.30 2.86
N LEU A 118 9.00 22.79 2.27
CA LEU A 118 9.64 21.57 2.73
C LEU A 118 10.97 21.87 3.45
N LYS A 119 11.30 21.03 4.42
CA LYS A 119 12.63 20.92 4.98
C LYS A 119 13.57 20.25 3.99
N GLU A 120 14.87 20.45 4.19
CA GLU A 120 15.88 19.76 3.41
C GLU A 120 15.76 18.25 3.61
N GLU A 121 15.67 17.52 2.50
CA GLU A 121 15.59 16.06 2.51
C GLU A 121 16.96 15.49 2.91
N PRO A 122 17.05 14.69 3.99
CA PRO A 122 18.32 14.09 4.36
C PRO A 122 18.74 13.07 3.29
N PRO A 123 20.05 12.83 3.13
CA PRO A 123 20.54 11.91 2.12
C PRO A 123 19.98 10.51 2.32
N CYS A 124 19.54 9.89 1.22
CA CYS A 124 19.07 8.51 1.24
C CYS A 124 20.22 7.55 1.56
N HIS A 125 20.20 6.98 2.77
CA HIS A 125 21.12 5.92 3.13
C HIS A 125 20.63 4.58 2.57
N ALA A 126 21.39 4.10 1.59
CA ALA A 126 21.20 2.78 1.01
C ALA A 126 21.45 1.67 2.05
N GLU A 127 20.39 1.05 2.56
CA GLU A 127 20.52 -0.20 3.32
C GLU A 127 21.09 -1.33 2.47
N LYS A 128 22.11 -2.03 2.97
CA LYS A 128 22.83 -3.05 2.20
C LYS A 128 21.99 -4.30 1.91
N ASP A 129 21.04 -4.64 2.77
CA ASP A 129 20.27 -5.87 2.69
C ASP A 129 18.95 -5.64 1.92
N ALA A 130 18.97 -5.92 0.62
CA ALA A 130 17.85 -5.71 -0.29
C ALA A 130 16.55 -6.43 0.17
N GLU A 131 16.67 -7.69 0.59
CA GLU A 131 15.53 -8.49 1.06
C GLU A 131 14.96 -7.89 2.35
N TRP A 132 15.82 -7.46 3.28
CA TRP A 132 15.37 -6.82 4.53
C TRP A 132 14.61 -5.54 4.25
N SER A 133 15.19 -4.67 3.42
CA SER A 133 14.61 -3.37 3.13
C SER A 133 13.26 -3.50 2.43
N PHE A 134 13.13 -4.43 1.48
CA PHE A 134 11.86 -4.69 0.82
C PHE A 134 10.81 -5.29 1.76
N LEU A 135 11.21 -6.21 2.65
CA LEU A 135 10.28 -6.73 3.67
C LEU A 135 9.76 -5.60 4.58
N ARG A 136 10.63 -4.69 5.03
CA ARG A 136 10.20 -3.56 5.87
C ARG A 136 9.30 -2.60 5.11
N THR A 137 9.65 -2.26 3.87
CA THR A 137 8.86 -1.39 2.99
C THR A 137 7.47 -1.99 2.75
N GLY A 138 7.38 -3.21 2.19
CA GLY A 138 6.08 -3.80 1.86
C GLY A 138 5.19 -4.13 3.06
N TYR A 139 5.75 -4.51 4.22
CA TYR A 139 4.94 -4.62 5.44
C TYR A 139 4.49 -3.25 5.94
N GLY A 140 5.32 -2.20 5.82
CA GLY A 140 4.95 -0.82 6.14
C GLY A 140 3.79 -0.33 5.28
N GLU A 141 3.89 -0.49 3.96
CA GLU A 141 2.82 -0.17 3.02
C GLU A 141 1.52 -0.93 3.35
N CYS A 142 1.60 -2.19 3.77
CA CYS A 142 0.40 -2.93 4.20
C CYS A 142 -0.32 -2.26 5.39
N PHE A 143 0.40 -1.62 6.32
CA PHE A 143 -0.22 -0.81 7.38
C PHE A 143 -0.73 0.51 6.81
N ASP A 144 0.10 1.22 6.05
CA ASP A 144 -0.16 2.58 5.64
C ASP A 144 -1.30 2.66 4.66
N SER A 145 -1.28 1.82 3.62
CA SER A 145 -2.38 1.66 2.67
C SER A 145 -3.70 1.37 3.37
N PHE A 146 -3.72 0.48 4.37
CA PHE A 146 -4.97 0.11 5.05
C PHE A 146 -5.66 1.33 5.70
N PHE A 147 -4.90 2.17 6.41
CA PHE A 147 -5.44 3.38 7.04
C PHE A 147 -5.63 4.51 6.04
N ALA A 148 -4.71 4.67 5.09
CA ALA A 148 -4.78 5.68 4.04
C ALA A 148 -6.02 5.51 3.16
N PHE A 149 -6.42 4.27 2.85
CA PHE A 149 -7.64 4.01 2.08
C PHE A 149 -8.89 4.55 2.79
N GLY A 150 -9.02 4.30 4.10
CA GLY A 150 -10.12 4.83 4.89
C GLY A 150 -10.06 6.36 5.04
N LEU A 151 -8.86 6.91 5.27
CA LEU A 151 -8.65 8.36 5.42
C LEU A 151 -8.99 9.11 4.13
N PHE A 152 -8.59 8.55 3.00
CA PHE A 152 -8.86 9.11 1.68
C PHE A 152 -10.36 9.15 1.38
N GLU A 153 -11.08 8.06 1.67
CA GLU A 153 -12.52 8.02 1.50
C GLU A 153 -13.25 8.94 2.49
N LEU A 154 -12.75 9.06 3.73
CA LEU A 154 -13.30 10.00 4.72
C LEU A 154 -13.12 11.45 4.25
N ALA A 155 -11.93 11.82 3.76
CA ALA A 155 -11.64 13.13 3.18
C ALA A 155 -12.56 13.43 1.99
N ARG A 156 -12.77 12.44 1.12
CA ARG A 156 -13.66 12.55 -0.04
C ARG A 156 -15.13 12.75 0.37
N ARG A 157 -15.61 12.02 1.38
CA ARG A 157 -17.02 12.12 1.86
C ARG A 157 -17.31 13.41 2.60
N SER A 158 -16.33 13.90 3.37
CA SER A 158 -16.47 15.12 4.17
C SER A 158 -16.30 16.40 3.35
N GLY A 159 -15.78 16.31 2.12
CA GLY A 159 -15.42 17.48 1.33
C GLY A 159 -14.23 18.25 1.92
N PHE A 160 -13.41 17.56 2.74
CA PHE A 160 -12.24 18.16 3.39
C PHE A 160 -11.26 18.77 2.37
N PHE A 161 -11.11 18.09 1.23
CA PHE A 161 -10.46 18.59 0.02
C PHE A 161 -11.42 18.53 -1.17
N PRO A 162 -11.26 19.41 -2.17
CA PRO A 162 -12.09 19.39 -3.38
C PRO A 162 -11.91 18.07 -4.13
N LYS A 163 -12.99 17.64 -4.79
CA LYS A 163 -13.05 16.35 -5.49
C LYS A 163 -11.97 16.23 -6.56
N GLU A 164 -11.68 17.33 -7.25
CA GLU A 164 -10.67 17.44 -8.29
C GLU A 164 -9.27 17.15 -7.73
N LEU A 165 -8.97 17.60 -6.50
CA LEU A 165 -7.69 17.30 -5.85
C LEU A 165 -7.61 15.82 -5.46
N MET A 166 -8.72 15.26 -4.95
CA MET A 166 -8.76 13.84 -4.60
C MET A 166 -8.57 12.95 -5.85
N GLU A 167 -9.20 13.30 -6.97
CA GLU A 167 -9.08 12.55 -8.23
C GLU A 167 -7.64 12.47 -8.77
N VAL A 168 -6.81 13.49 -8.50
CA VAL A 168 -5.38 13.47 -8.85
C VAL A 168 -4.63 12.33 -8.14
N PHE A 169 -5.00 12.00 -6.91
CA PHE A 169 -4.34 10.99 -6.10
C PHE A 169 -4.91 9.58 -6.27
N GLU A 170 -6.11 9.41 -6.84
CA GLU A 170 -6.71 8.07 -7.00
C GLU A 170 -5.81 7.08 -7.78
N PRO A 171 -5.05 7.48 -8.82
CA PRO A 171 -4.09 6.59 -9.46
C PRO A 171 -2.96 6.12 -8.50
N VAL A 172 -2.43 7.01 -7.66
CA VAL A 172 -1.43 6.67 -6.62
C VAL A 172 -2.02 5.65 -5.65
N VAL A 173 -3.23 5.92 -5.13
CA VAL A 173 -3.88 5.00 -4.19
C VAL A 173 -4.22 3.64 -4.82
N ARG A 174 -4.45 3.60 -6.14
CA ARG A 174 -4.62 2.33 -6.88
C ARG A 174 -3.30 1.56 -6.98
N GLU A 175 -2.19 2.25 -7.25
CA GLU A 175 -0.85 1.65 -7.29
C GLU A 175 -0.48 1.03 -5.95
N GLU A 176 -0.68 1.75 -4.86
CA GLU A 176 -0.50 1.26 -3.48
C GLU A 176 -1.24 -0.07 -3.24
N GLY A 177 -2.51 -0.14 -3.68
CA GLY A 177 -3.29 -1.37 -3.61
C GLY A 177 -2.68 -2.54 -4.40
N ARG A 178 -2.08 -2.26 -5.57
CA ARG A 178 -1.37 -3.26 -6.38
C ARG A 178 -0.06 -3.67 -5.74
N HIS A 179 0.67 -2.73 -5.14
CA HIS A 179 1.97 -2.96 -4.48
C HIS A 179 1.83 -3.89 -3.29
N ILE A 180 0.92 -3.62 -2.37
CA ILE A 180 0.68 -4.50 -1.22
C ILE A 180 0.16 -5.87 -1.64
N LEU A 181 -0.62 -5.94 -2.72
CA LEU A 181 -1.10 -7.20 -3.27
C LEU A 181 0.04 -8.01 -3.90
N PHE A 182 0.90 -7.37 -4.68
CA PHE A 182 2.11 -7.98 -5.23
C PHE A 182 3.02 -8.49 -4.10
N PHE A 183 3.26 -7.65 -3.09
CA PHE A 183 4.15 -7.93 -1.97
C PHE A 183 3.77 -9.20 -1.21
N VAL A 184 2.51 -9.36 -0.78
CA VAL A 184 2.10 -10.55 -0.01
C VAL A 184 2.20 -11.85 -0.83
N ASN A 185 1.98 -11.79 -2.14
CA ASN A 185 2.15 -12.93 -3.03
C ASN A 185 3.64 -13.20 -3.30
N TRP A 186 4.47 -12.17 -3.44
CA TRP A 186 5.92 -12.29 -3.52
C TRP A 186 6.51 -12.95 -2.25
N VAL A 187 6.07 -12.55 -1.05
CA VAL A 187 6.49 -13.17 0.21
C VAL A 187 6.19 -14.67 0.22
N ALA A 188 4.99 -15.07 -0.21
CA ALA A 188 4.60 -16.47 -0.26
C ALA A 188 5.44 -17.26 -1.29
N TRP A 189 5.68 -16.68 -2.47
CA TRP A 189 6.52 -17.28 -3.50
C TRP A 189 7.97 -17.44 -3.05
N THR A 190 8.56 -16.40 -2.47
CA THR A 190 9.93 -16.39 -1.96
C THR A 190 10.11 -17.40 -0.83
N ALA A 191 9.17 -17.50 0.10
CA ALA A 191 9.21 -18.52 1.14
C ALA A 191 9.17 -19.95 0.57
N ALA A 192 8.38 -20.18 -0.48
CA ALA A 192 8.27 -21.49 -1.12
C ALA A 192 9.56 -21.92 -1.83
N HIS A 193 10.30 -20.98 -2.42
CA HIS A 193 11.52 -21.23 -3.20
C HIS A 193 12.81 -21.28 -2.37
N LYS A 194 12.75 -21.07 -1.05
CA LYS A 194 13.89 -21.29 -0.16
C LYS A 194 13.97 -22.73 0.34
N SER A 195 15.20 -23.17 0.65
CA SER A 195 15.45 -24.42 1.39
C SER A 195 14.71 -24.43 2.73
N LEU A 196 14.51 -25.59 3.36
CA LEU A 196 13.77 -25.65 4.64
C LEU A 196 14.36 -24.74 5.74
N PRO A 197 15.69 -24.74 6.02
CA PRO A 197 16.27 -23.78 6.97
C PRO A 197 16.13 -22.33 6.51
N GLY A 198 16.35 -22.07 5.21
CA GLY A 198 16.22 -20.72 4.63
C GLY A 198 14.79 -20.19 4.71
N ARG A 199 13.79 -21.06 4.59
CA ARG A 199 12.37 -20.73 4.72
C ARG A 199 12.01 -20.37 6.16
N VAL A 200 12.53 -21.09 7.15
CA VAL A 200 12.34 -20.75 8.56
C VAL A 200 12.97 -19.39 8.86
N TRP A 201 14.22 -19.18 8.43
CA TRP A 201 14.91 -17.91 8.58
C TRP A 201 14.14 -16.75 7.92
N PHE A 202 13.69 -16.92 6.67
CA PHE A 202 12.91 -15.91 5.96
C PHE A 202 11.60 -15.56 6.67
N ARG A 203 10.90 -16.54 7.25
CA ARG A 203 9.69 -16.29 8.04
C ARG A 203 10.00 -15.53 9.33
N LEU A 204 11.12 -15.80 10.00
CA LEU A 204 11.57 -15.00 11.14
C LEU A 204 11.87 -13.56 10.73
N ARG A 205 12.49 -13.34 9.56
CA ARG A 205 12.69 -12.00 9.00
C ARG A 205 11.37 -11.29 8.70
N CYS A 206 10.38 -12.01 8.15
CA CYS A 206 9.03 -11.47 7.95
C CYS A 206 8.40 -11.01 9.27
N LEU A 207 8.46 -11.86 10.32
CA LEU A 207 7.96 -11.51 11.64
C LEU A 207 8.70 -10.32 12.24
N ALA A 208 10.02 -10.25 12.07
CA ALA A 208 10.82 -9.12 12.55
C ALA A 208 10.47 -7.82 11.80
N ALA A 209 10.33 -7.85 10.48
CA ALA A 209 9.94 -6.69 9.68
C ALA A 209 8.52 -6.20 10.04
N LEU A 210 7.59 -7.12 10.26
CA LEU A 210 6.26 -6.82 10.75
C LEU A 210 6.31 -6.17 12.15
N ALA A 211 7.10 -6.74 13.07
CA ALA A 211 7.25 -6.23 14.43
C ALA A 211 7.88 -4.83 14.45
N VAL A 212 8.92 -4.58 13.64
CA VAL A 212 9.53 -3.25 13.50
C VAL A 212 8.49 -2.22 13.03
N ASN A 213 7.69 -2.57 12.02
CA ASN A 213 6.62 -1.70 11.53
C ASN A 213 5.51 -1.46 12.56
N ALA A 214 5.14 -2.49 13.33
CA ALA A 214 4.15 -2.38 14.39
C ALA A 214 4.66 -1.54 15.57
N VAL A 215 5.92 -1.71 15.98
CA VAL A 215 6.52 -0.96 17.09
C VAL A 215 6.66 0.52 16.76
N GLY A 216 7.08 0.86 15.52
CA GLY A 216 7.07 2.26 15.07
C GLY A 216 5.71 2.90 15.32
N ARG A 217 4.65 2.24 14.85
CA ARG A 217 3.26 2.69 14.97
C ARG A 217 2.66 2.64 16.39
N LEU A 218 3.27 1.91 17.34
CA LEU A 218 2.87 1.87 18.76
C LEU A 218 3.68 2.87 19.62
N GLY A 219 4.82 3.36 19.12
CA GLY A 219 5.73 4.27 19.80
C GLY A 219 5.24 5.71 19.78
N VAL A 220 4.31 6.05 20.66
CA VAL A 220 3.86 7.43 20.98
C VAL A 220 4.99 8.33 21.54
N VAL A 221 6.25 7.88 21.62
CA VAL A 221 7.37 8.71 22.12
C VAL A 221 8.67 8.30 21.42
N GLY A 222 9.08 9.05 20.39
CA GLY A 222 10.48 9.08 19.91
C GLY A 222 10.72 8.61 18.48
N ASP A 223 10.60 9.54 17.55
CA ASP A 223 11.43 9.66 16.33
C ASP A 223 11.63 8.40 15.45
N ALA A 224 10.55 7.87 14.86
CA ALA A 224 10.65 6.91 13.76
C ALA A 224 9.41 6.90 12.83
N GLY A 225 9.55 7.41 11.59
CA GLY A 225 8.78 6.96 10.42
C GLY A 225 7.52 7.77 10.02
N ALA A 226 7.41 8.07 8.73
CA ALA A 226 6.43 8.98 8.12
C ALA A 226 4.96 8.59 8.20
N SER A 227 4.66 7.32 8.40
CA SER A 227 3.30 6.80 8.51
C SER A 227 2.55 7.37 9.71
N ASP A 228 3.29 7.60 10.78
CA ASP A 228 2.72 7.85 12.11
C ASP A 228 2.20 9.28 12.21
N ASN A 229 2.89 10.21 11.54
CA ASN A 229 2.42 11.59 11.37
C ASN A 229 1.24 11.67 10.39
N PHE A 230 1.12 10.78 9.40
CA PHE A 230 0.05 10.85 8.40
C PHE A 230 -1.31 10.48 8.98
N VAL A 231 -1.41 9.38 9.73
CA VAL A 231 -2.67 8.90 10.30
C VAL A 231 -3.07 9.72 11.53
N ALA A 232 -2.13 10.07 12.41
CA ALA A 232 -2.39 10.89 13.59
C ALA A 232 -2.72 12.34 13.23
N ALA A 233 -1.92 13.01 12.40
CA ALA A 233 -2.21 14.38 11.98
C ALA A 233 -3.40 14.46 11.01
N GLY A 234 -3.62 13.42 10.20
CA GLY A 234 -4.81 13.26 9.38
C GLY A 234 -6.07 13.23 10.25
N GLY A 235 -6.09 12.40 11.30
CA GLY A 235 -7.21 12.29 12.24
C GLY A 235 -7.48 13.58 13.03
N GLU A 236 -6.45 14.25 13.54
CA GLU A 236 -6.59 15.54 14.26
C GLU A 236 -7.10 16.68 13.37
N SER A 237 -6.84 16.62 12.06
CA SER A 237 -7.28 17.63 11.10
C SER A 237 -8.79 17.56 10.82
N PHE A 238 -9.46 16.43 11.09
CA PHE A 238 -10.92 16.33 10.99
C PHE A 238 -11.58 16.89 12.24
N THR A 239 -11.78 18.21 12.29
CA THR A 239 -12.50 18.89 13.36
C THR A 239 -14.01 18.59 13.29
N GLY A 240 -14.42 17.47 13.87
CA GLY A 240 -15.80 17.02 14.04
C GLY A 240 -15.81 15.75 14.91
N ASP A 241 -16.98 15.21 15.27
CA ASP A 241 -17.13 13.96 16.02
C ASP A 241 -16.48 12.77 15.27
N PHE A 242 -15.16 12.64 15.38
CA PHE A 242 -14.39 11.58 14.75
C PHE A 242 -14.72 10.26 15.45
N ASN A 243 -15.57 9.45 14.82
CA ASN A 243 -15.93 8.16 15.33
C ASN A 243 -14.90 7.11 14.88
N VAL A 244 -14.02 6.72 15.81
CA VAL A 244 -12.98 5.70 15.58
C VAL A 244 -13.56 4.38 15.06
N ARG A 245 -14.73 3.94 15.55
CA ARG A 245 -15.38 2.71 15.07
C ARG A 245 -15.77 2.84 13.59
N GLU A 246 -16.46 3.94 13.23
CA GLU A 246 -16.89 4.17 11.85
C GLU A 246 -15.69 4.32 10.90
N PHE A 247 -14.61 4.97 11.35
CA PHE A 247 -13.36 5.07 10.60
C PHE A 247 -12.72 3.69 10.35
N LEU A 248 -12.60 2.85 11.37
CA LEU A 248 -12.03 1.51 11.22
C LEU A 248 -12.90 0.60 10.33
N GLU A 249 -14.22 0.72 10.43
CA GLU A 249 -15.17 0.06 9.52
C GLU A 249 -15.02 0.56 8.08
N LEU A 250 -14.76 1.87 7.90
CA LEU A 250 -14.46 2.46 6.59
C LEU A 250 -13.15 1.92 6.02
N CYS A 251 -12.08 1.82 6.82
CA CYS A 251 -10.81 1.22 6.39
C CYS A 251 -11.00 -0.22 5.90
N LEU A 252 -11.80 -1.03 6.62
CA LEU A 252 -12.12 -2.40 6.20
C LEU A 252 -12.85 -2.42 4.85
N SER A 253 -13.89 -1.60 4.71
CA SER A 253 -14.67 -1.51 3.47
C SER A 253 -13.81 -1.07 2.29
N GLU A 254 -12.97 -0.05 2.47
CA GLU A 254 -12.12 0.48 1.41
C GLU A 254 -10.98 -0.47 1.06
N ASN A 255 -10.40 -1.18 2.03
CA ASN A 255 -9.46 -2.26 1.77
C ASN A 255 -10.10 -3.36 0.91
N ASP A 256 -11.30 -3.82 1.25
CA ASP A 256 -12.00 -4.85 0.47
C ASP A 256 -12.36 -4.31 -0.94
N ARG A 257 -12.85 -3.07 -1.05
CA ARG A 257 -13.18 -2.40 -2.32
C ARG A 257 -11.97 -2.28 -3.24
N ARG A 258 -10.82 -1.87 -2.71
CA ARG A 258 -9.59 -1.64 -3.49
C ARG A 258 -8.95 -2.96 -3.93
N MET A 259 -9.17 -4.06 -3.22
CA MET A 259 -8.68 -5.39 -3.59
C MET A 259 -9.62 -6.16 -4.53
N ALA A 260 -10.91 -5.83 -4.55
CA ALA A 260 -11.94 -6.55 -5.30
C ALA A 260 -11.69 -6.68 -6.81
N PRO A 261 -11.12 -5.69 -7.53
CA PRO A 261 -10.94 -5.79 -8.98
C PRO A 261 -9.90 -6.85 -9.43
N TYR A 262 -9.01 -7.29 -8.54
CA TYR A 262 -7.91 -8.20 -8.87
C TYR A 262 -8.31 -9.67 -8.70
N ASP A 263 -7.59 -10.58 -9.37
CA ASP A 263 -7.84 -12.04 -9.31
C ASP A 263 -8.01 -12.52 -7.85
N GLY A 264 -9.19 -13.03 -7.54
CA GLY A 264 -9.56 -13.50 -6.21
C GLY A 264 -8.79 -14.73 -5.72
N ARG A 265 -8.03 -15.39 -6.60
CA ARG A 265 -7.15 -16.52 -6.25
C ARG A 265 -5.82 -16.06 -5.67
N LEU A 266 -5.45 -14.78 -5.82
CA LEU A 266 -4.25 -14.21 -5.21
C LEU A 266 -4.44 -14.04 -3.70
N LEU A 267 -3.33 -14.15 -2.95
CA LEU A 267 -3.32 -13.87 -1.52
C LEU A 267 -3.61 -12.40 -1.26
N ARG A 268 -4.27 -12.08 -0.14
CA ARG A 268 -4.57 -10.71 0.29
C ARG A 268 -3.85 -10.37 1.60
N PRO A 269 -3.53 -9.08 1.87
CA PRO A 269 -2.98 -8.64 3.14
C PRO A 269 -4.05 -8.70 4.24
N VAL A 270 -4.24 -9.88 4.84
CA VAL A 270 -5.35 -10.12 5.80
C VAL A 270 -5.01 -9.82 7.26
N LEU A 271 -3.73 -9.62 7.60
CA LEU A 271 -3.31 -9.46 8.99
C LEU A 271 -3.96 -8.24 9.66
N ILE A 272 -3.76 -7.04 9.09
CA ILE A 272 -4.30 -5.79 9.64
C ILE A 272 -5.84 -5.81 9.62
N PRO A 273 -6.52 -6.16 8.51
CA PRO A 273 -7.97 -6.31 8.51
C PRO A 273 -8.49 -7.26 9.60
N ASN A 274 -7.82 -8.38 9.86
CA ASN A 274 -8.27 -9.34 10.88
C ASN A 274 -8.05 -8.81 12.29
N LEU A 275 -6.94 -8.11 12.57
CA LEU A 275 -6.71 -7.44 13.85
C LEU A 275 -7.76 -6.37 14.12
N ILE A 276 -8.08 -5.55 13.11
CA ILE A 276 -9.11 -4.52 13.23
C ILE A 276 -10.50 -5.14 13.42
N ARG A 277 -10.86 -6.18 12.67
CA ARG A 277 -12.11 -6.92 12.89
C ARG A 277 -12.20 -7.50 14.30
N LEU A 278 -11.09 -7.99 14.85
CA LEU A 278 -11.03 -8.47 16.23
C LEU A 278 -11.23 -7.33 17.22
N PHE A 279 -10.51 -6.22 17.05
CA PHE A 279 -10.62 -5.03 17.89
C PHE A 279 -12.06 -4.46 17.91
N LEU A 280 -12.69 -4.35 16.73
CA LEU A 280 -14.08 -3.91 16.57
C LEU A 280 -15.10 -4.79 17.29
N ARG A 281 -14.80 -6.07 17.59
CA ARG A 281 -15.70 -6.92 18.40
C ARG A 281 -15.75 -6.48 19.86
N PHE A 282 -14.71 -5.83 20.36
CA PHE A 282 -14.60 -5.40 21.76
C PHE A 282 -14.96 -3.93 21.97
N MET A 283 -14.99 -3.12 20.90
CA MET A 283 -15.48 -1.74 21.00
C MET A 283 -17.00 -1.71 21.26
N PRO A 284 -17.50 -0.80 22.10
CA PRO A 284 -18.94 -0.62 22.27
C PRO A 284 -19.60 -0.32 20.91
N LYS A 285 -20.76 -0.94 20.66
CA LYS A 285 -21.62 -0.55 19.54
C LYS A 285 -22.30 0.76 19.94
N LYS A 286 -22.37 1.72 19.03
CA LYS A 286 -23.18 2.93 19.24
C LYS A 286 -24.63 2.49 19.46
N GLN A 287 -25.27 3.01 20.51
CA GLN A 287 -26.72 2.92 20.70
C GLN A 287 -27.41 3.84 19.70
#